data_AF-X1VCF3-F1
#
_entry.id   AF-X1VCF3-F1
#
_cell.length_a   1.000
_cell.length_b   1.000
_cell.length_c   1.000
_cell.angle_alpha   90.00
_cell.angle_beta   90.00
_cell.angle_gamma   90.00
#
_symmetry.space_group_name_H-M   'P 1'
#
loop_
_entity.id
_entity.type
_entity.pdbx_description
1 polymer ?
#
loop_
_entity_poly.entity_id
_entity_poly.type
_entity_poly.pdbx_seq_one_letter_code
_entity_poly.pdbx_strand_id
1 'polypeptide(L)'
;MNLKGTQTEKNLLAAFAGESQARNRYTYFASQARKEGYEQIAAIFAETAEQEKEHAKREFKFLEGGEVEITAAFPAGIIGT
;
A
#
# COMPACT_ATOMS: atom_id res chain seq x y z
N MET A 1 6.26 -23.52 8.51
CA MET A 1 6.65 -22.74 9.70
C MET A 1 5.44 -21.94 10.12
N ASN A 2 5.20 -21.79 11.42
CA ASN A 2 4.09 -21.00 11.97
C ASN A 2 4.60 -19.57 12.21
N LEU A 3 3.87 -18.56 11.71
CA LEU A 3 4.23 -17.15 11.84
C LEU A 3 3.65 -16.47 13.09
N LYS A 4 2.67 -17.06 13.76
CA LYS A 4 1.99 -16.48 14.93
C LYS A 4 2.96 -15.98 15.99
N GLY A 5 2.80 -14.72 16.39
CA GLY A 5 3.56 -14.06 17.43
C GLY A 5 4.99 -13.65 17.03
N THR A 6 5.42 -13.97 15.81
CA THR A 6 6.77 -13.64 15.34
C THR A 6 6.89 -12.18 14.90
N GLN A 7 8.12 -11.67 14.85
CA GLN A 7 8.38 -10.37 14.24
C GLN A 7 8.04 -10.37 12.73
N THR A 8 8.17 -11.52 12.06
CA THR A 8 7.82 -11.65 10.64
C THR A 8 6.32 -11.45 10.40
N GLU A 9 5.44 -11.99 11.26
CA GLU A 9 3.99 -11.75 11.16
C GLU A 9 3.67 -10.26 11.31
N LYS A 10 4.28 -9.59 12.29
CA LYS A 10 4.12 -8.14 12.48
C LYS A 10 4.63 -7.34 11.28
N ASN A 11 5.79 -7.72 10.72
CA ASN A 11 6.36 -7.07 9.55
C ASN A 11 5.47 -7.24 8.31
N LEU A 12 4.90 -8.44 8.12
CA LEU A 12 3.95 -8.70 7.02
C LEU A 12 2.69 -7.86 7.15
N LEU A 13 2.12 -7.73 8.36
CA LEU A 13 0.96 -6.87 8.55
C LEU A 13 1.30 -5.38 8.36
N ALA A 14 2.47 -4.93 8.82
CA ALA A 14 2.93 -3.56 8.64
C ALA A 14 3.17 -3.22 7.17
N ALA A 15 3.77 -4.15 6.41
CA ALA A 15 3.94 -4.02 4.97
C ALA A 15 2.58 -3.96 4.26
N PHE A 16 1.66 -4.87 4.59
CA PHE A 16 0.31 -4.88 4.02
C PHE A 16 -0.43 -3.56 4.26
N ALA A 17 -0.34 -3.00 5.47
CA ALA A 17 -0.92 -1.71 5.81
C ALA A 17 -0.25 -0.56 5.03
N GLY A 18 1.07 -0.62 4.83
CA GLY A 18 1.84 0.35 4.05
C GLY A 18 1.46 0.34 2.58
N GLU A 19 1.44 -0.84 1.95
CA GLU A 19 1.10 -1.03 0.54
C GLU A 19 -0.37 -0.66 0.25
N SER A 20 -1.28 -0.98 1.17
CA SER A 20 -2.69 -0.58 1.06
C SER A 20 -2.85 0.95 1.07
N GLN A 21 -2.07 1.65 1.90
CA GLN A 21 -2.06 3.11 1.91
C GLN A 21 -1.36 3.69 0.67
N ALA A 22 -0.27 3.07 0.21
CA ALA A 22 0.45 3.48 -0.99
C ALA A 22 -0.43 3.41 -2.23
N ARG A 23 -1.14 2.29 -2.43
CA ARG A 23 -2.15 2.13 -3.49
C ARG A 23 -3.15 3.30 -3.52
N ASN A 24 -3.70 3.68 -2.37
CA ASN A 24 -4.65 4.78 -2.29
C ASN A 24 -3.99 6.12 -2.65
N ARG A 25 -2.80 6.42 -2.11
CA ARG A 25 -2.06 7.65 -2.44
C ARG A 25 -1.75 7.75 -3.93
N TYR A 26 -1.24 6.68 -4.55
CA TYR A 26 -0.95 6.66 -5.98
C TYR A 26 -2.22 6.81 -6.84
N THR A 27 -3.34 6.25 -6.40
CA THR A 27 -4.64 6.50 -7.07
C THR A 27 -5.02 7.99 -7.02
N TYR A 28 -4.80 8.66 -5.88
CA TYR A 28 -5.05 10.09 -5.75
C TYR A 28 -4.11 10.91 -6.64
N PHE A 29 -2.82 10.55 -6.69
CA PHE A 29 -1.83 11.22 -7.51
C PHE A 29 -2.08 11.01 -9.00
N ALA A 30 -2.55 9.82 -9.41
CA ALA A 30 -3.01 9.58 -10.77
C ALA A 30 -4.15 10.53 -11.15
N SER A 31 -5.14 10.69 -10.25
CA SER A 31 -6.24 11.63 -10.49
C SER A 31 -5.75 13.08 -10.57
N GLN A 32 -4.79 13.48 -9.74
CA GLN A 32 -4.26 14.84 -9.74
C GLN A 32 -3.43 15.12 -11.00
N ALA A 33 -2.53 14.21 -11.38
CA ALA A 33 -1.74 14.31 -12.61
C ALA A 33 -2.64 14.44 -13.85
N ARG A 34 -3.77 13.72 -13.88
CA ARG A 34 -4.74 13.83 -14.98
C ARG A 34 -5.41 15.21 -15.04
N LYS A 35 -5.71 15.83 -13.89
CA LYS A 35 -6.25 17.21 -13.83
C LYS A 35 -5.25 18.25 -14.34
N GLU A 36 -3.96 18.00 -14.15
CA GLU A 36 -2.87 18.86 -14.60
C GLU A 36 -2.47 18.62 -16.08
N GLY A 37 -3.11 17.65 -16.75
CA GLY A 37 -2.85 17.33 -18.16
C GLY A 37 -1.68 16.38 -18.39
N TYR A 38 -1.11 15.79 -17.33
CA TYR A 38 0.01 14.84 -17.41
C TYR A 38 -0.48 13.40 -17.59
N GLU A 39 -1.06 13.08 -18.75
CA GLU A 39 -1.69 11.78 -19.01
C GLU A 39 -0.75 10.58 -18.84
N GLN A 40 0.49 10.67 -19.32
CA GLN A 40 1.47 9.57 -19.17
C GLN A 40 1.82 9.34 -17.69
N ILE A 41 1.98 10.41 -16.91
CA ILE A 41 2.29 10.31 -15.48
C ILE A 41 1.08 9.77 -14.71
N ALA A 42 -0.14 10.19 -15.08
CA ALA A 42 -1.37 9.64 -14.52
C ALA A 42 -1.49 8.12 -14.76
N ALA A 43 -1.11 7.65 -15.96
CA ALA A 43 -1.09 6.23 -16.29
C ALA A 43 -0.06 5.46 -15.46
N ILE A 44 1.15 6.02 -15.28
CA ILE A 44 2.19 5.40 -14.44
C ILE A 44 1.72 5.29 -12.99
N PHE A 45 1.17 6.34 -12.39
CA PHE A 45 0.65 6.26 -11.02
C PHE A 45 -0.48 5.24 -10.87
N ALA A 46 -1.36 5.14 -11.86
CA ALA A 46 -2.43 4.14 -11.85
C ALA A 46 -1.88 2.71 -11.95
N GLU A 47 -0.87 2.48 -12.79
CA GLU A 47 -0.18 1.19 -12.89
C GLU A 47 0.56 0.84 -11.59
N THR A 48 1.27 1.80 -10.99
CA THR A 48 1.93 1.59 -9.69
C THR A 48 0.92 1.25 -8.60
N ALA A 49 -0.24 1.92 -8.55
CA ALA A 49 -1.30 1.57 -7.60
C ALA A 49 -1.80 0.12 -7.76
N GLU A 50 -1.84 -0.39 -8.99
CA GLU A 50 -2.19 -1.79 -9.26
C GLU A 50 -1.07 -2.76 -8.87
N GLN A 51 0.20 -2.36 -9.02
CA GLN A 51 1.34 -3.14 -8.53
C GLN A 51 1.33 -3.25 -7.00
N GLU A 52 1.09 -2.16 -6.27
CA GLU A 52 1.01 -2.20 -4.80
C GLU A 52 -0.18 -3.03 -4.31
N LYS A 53 -1.26 -3.11 -5.10
CA LYS A 53 -2.35 -4.05 -4.81
C LYS A 53 -1.87 -5.50 -4.83
N GLU A 54 -1.05 -5.88 -5.81
CA GLU A 54 -0.53 -7.24 -5.91
C GLU A 54 0.56 -7.52 -4.85
N HIS A 55 1.37 -6.52 -4.46
CA HIS A 55 2.27 -6.61 -3.32
C HIS A 55 1.49 -6.87 -2.02
N ALA A 56 0.52 -6.01 -1.69
CA ALA A 56 -0.32 -6.15 -0.51
C ALA A 56 -1.03 -7.51 -0.47
N LYS A 57 -1.57 -7.97 -1.61
CA LYS A 57 -2.22 -9.27 -1.73
C LYS A 57 -1.25 -10.43 -1.48
N ARG A 58 0.01 -10.32 -1.89
CA ARG A 58 1.03 -11.35 -1.64
C ARG A 58 1.39 -11.41 -0.17
N GLU A 59 1.56 -10.27 0.49
CA GLU A 59 1.85 -10.17 1.92
C GLU A 59 0.69 -10.72 2.76
N PHE A 60 -0.53 -10.30 2.44
CA PHE A 60 -1.74 -10.75 3.14
C PHE A 60 -1.93 -12.27 3.05
N LYS A 61 -1.57 -12.90 1.93
CA LYS A 61 -1.62 -14.36 1.76
C LYS A 61 -0.69 -15.14 2.69
N PHE A 62 0.34 -14.51 3.26
CA PHE A 62 1.22 -15.16 4.23
C PHE A 62 0.66 -15.13 5.66
N LEU A 63 -0.31 -14.25 5.96
CA LEU A 63 -0.90 -14.16 7.30
C LEU A 63 -1.82 -15.36 7.57
N GLU A 64 -1.78 -15.86 8.81
CA GLU A 64 -2.48 -17.08 9.23
C GLU A 64 -3.85 -16.80 9.90
N GLY A 65 -4.35 -15.56 9.79
CA GLY A 65 -5.64 -15.13 10.33
C GLY A 65 -5.64 -14.82 11.84
N GLY A 66 -6.75 -14.25 12.33
CA GLY A 66 -6.85 -13.69 13.68
C GLY A 66 -6.38 -12.25 13.77
N GLU A 67 -6.20 -11.75 14.99
CA GLU A 67 -5.78 -10.36 15.24
C GLU A 67 -4.27 -10.29 15.44
N VAL A 68 -3.65 -9.30 14.79
CA VAL A 68 -2.23 -8.97 14.96
C VAL A 68 -2.17 -7.46 15.18
N GLU A 69 -1.60 -7.05 16.30
CA GLU A 69 -1.43 -5.64 16.63
C GLU A 69 -0.05 -5.15 16.18
N ILE A 70 -0.04 -3.99 15.51
CA ILE A 70 1.18 -3.29 15.12
C ILE A 70 1.11 -1.83 15.55
N THR A 71 2.27 -1.26 15.89
CA THR A 71 2.45 0.20 16.01
C THR A 71 3.42 0.64 14.93
N ALA A 72 2.97 1.47 14.00
CA ALA A 72 3.77 1.95 12.88
C ALA A 72 3.42 3.40 12.54
N ALA A 73 4.40 4.15 12.03
CA ALA A 73 4.20 5.47 11.47
C ALA A 73 4.05 5.35 9.95
N PHE A 74 3.05 6.03 9.38
CA PHE A 74 2.83 6.06 7.94
C PHE A 74 2.83 7.51 7.42
N PRO A 75 3.15 7.73 6.14
CA PRO A 75 3.14 9.07 5.57
C PRO A 75 1.74 9.69 5.58
N ALA A 76 1.60 10.82 6.27
CA ALA A 76 0.46 11.73 6.11
C ALA A 76 0.78 12.70 4.95
N GLY A 77 0.17 12.46 3.79
CA GLY A 77 0.43 13.24 2.57
C GLY A 77 -0.69 14.22 2.24
N ILE A 78 -0.37 15.19 1.39
CA ILE A 78 -1.34 16.08 0.72
C ILE A 78 -1.48 15.68 -0.76
N ILE A 79 -2.63 15.96 -1.36
CA ILE A 79 -2.87 15.71 -2.79
C ILE A 79 -2.73 17.06 -3.52
N GLY A 80 -1.71 17.19 -4.35
CA GLY A 80 -1.41 18.43 -5.08
C GLY A 80 -0.85 19.55 -4.20
N THR A 81 -0.65 20.72 -4.81
CA THR A 81 -0.22 21.98 -4.16
C THR A 81 -1.16 23.10 -4.53
#